data_AF-A0A972CXW7-F1
#
_entry.id   AF-A0A972CXW7-F1
#
_cell.length_a   1.000
_cell.length_b   1.000
_cell.length_c   1.000
_cell.angle_alpha   90.00
_cell.angle_beta   90.00
_cell.angle_gamma   90.00
#
_symmetry.space_group_name_H-M   'P 1'
#
loop_
_entity.id
_entity.type
_entity.pdbx_description
1 polymer ?
#
loop_
_entity_poly.entity_id
_entity_poly.type
_entity_poly.pdbx_seq_one_letter_code
_entity_poly.pdbx_strand_id
1 'polypeptide(L)'
;MKVIITGKSYNPSKQLEENIEKKLGKLGKYFSDEINANVVISKFKGKTKVEITINGNNTIFRAEDASENVYESIDIIVDKLSNQMSKFKGKLQKRHQDNKALKLEFLPEHEDENSSEEPNIVRRKKFHLNPMNEDEAILQMEMLQHTFFVYMDMDTETVNVVYKRKDNNYGVLETSY
;
A
#
# COMPACT_ATOMS: atom_id res chain seq x y z
N MET A 1 0.18 -18.99 -4.95
CA MET A 1 -0.37 -17.82 -4.22
C MET A 1 -1.78 -18.13 -3.79
N LYS A 2 -2.07 -18.01 -2.50
CA LYS A 2 -3.40 -18.23 -1.94
C LYS A 2 -4.15 -16.89 -1.89
N VAL A 3 -5.35 -16.84 -2.46
CA VAL A 3 -6.18 -15.63 -2.47
C VAL A 3 -7.26 -15.77 -1.39
N ILE A 4 -7.39 -14.75 -0.55
CA ILE A 4 -8.40 -14.66 0.50
C ILE A 4 -9.30 -13.47 0.18
N ILE A 5 -10.56 -13.74 -0.18
CA ILE A 5 -11.52 -12.70 -0.57
C ILE A 5 -12.47 -12.44 0.60
N THR A 6 -12.58 -11.17 1.01
CA THR A 6 -13.45 -10.72 2.10
C THR A 6 -14.38 -9.62 1.60
N GLY A 7 -15.69 -9.88 1.66
CA GLY A 7 -16.73 -8.90 1.34
C GLY A 7 -17.26 -8.21 2.59
N LYS A 8 -17.06 -6.89 2.73
CA LYS A 8 -17.70 -6.06 3.76
C LYS A 8 -18.97 -5.44 3.18
N SER A 9 -20.13 -5.95 3.60
CA SER A 9 -21.45 -5.52 3.09
C SER A 9 -21.60 -5.69 1.57
N TYR A 10 -20.85 -6.63 1.00
CA TYR A 10 -20.85 -7.00 -0.40
C TYR A 10 -20.65 -8.52 -0.48
N ASN A 11 -21.51 -9.23 -1.22
CA ASN A 11 -21.34 -10.67 -1.42
C ASN A 11 -20.79 -10.91 -2.83
N PRO A 12 -19.51 -11.27 -2.98
CA PRO A 12 -18.93 -11.52 -4.29
C PRO A 12 -19.61 -12.72 -4.97
N SER A 13 -19.84 -12.60 -6.28
CA SER A 13 -20.33 -13.74 -7.07
C SER A 13 -19.19 -14.72 -7.32
N LYS A 14 -19.51 -16.01 -7.52
CA LYS A 14 -18.50 -17.03 -7.88
C LYS A 14 -17.68 -16.65 -9.11
N GLN A 15 -18.33 -16.01 -10.10
CA GLN A 15 -17.64 -15.53 -11.30
C GLN A 15 -16.61 -14.43 -11.00
N LEU A 16 -16.92 -13.55 -10.05
CA LEU A 16 -16.01 -12.50 -9.61
C LEU A 16 -14.81 -13.10 -8.86
N GLU A 17 -15.07 -14.06 -7.98
CA GLU A 17 -14.01 -14.78 -7.24
C GLU A 17 -13.05 -15.49 -8.20
N GLU A 18 -13.58 -16.28 -9.15
CA GLU A 18 -12.77 -16.96 -10.17
C GLU A 18 -11.94 -15.98 -11.02
N ASN A 19 -12.49 -14.80 -11.34
CA ASN A 19 -11.78 -13.77 -12.10
C ASN A 19 -10.63 -13.16 -11.28
N ILE A 20 -10.88 -12.83 -10.02
CA ILE A 20 -9.87 -12.33 -9.08
C ILE A 20 -8.74 -13.36 -8.94
N GLU A 21 -9.06 -14.63 -8.72
CA GLU A 21 -8.08 -15.71 -8.62
C GLU A 21 -7.24 -15.86 -9.89
N LYS A 22 -7.86 -15.81 -11.08
CA LYS A 22 -7.14 -15.89 -12.36
C LYS A 22 -6.20 -14.69 -12.57
N LYS A 23 -6.66 -13.47 -12.28
CA LYS A 23 -5.86 -12.25 -12.46
C LYS A 23 -4.70 -12.19 -11.48
N LEU A 24 -4.98 -12.41 -10.19
CA LEU A 24 -3.95 -12.45 -9.17
C LEU A 24 -2.99 -13.63 -9.42
N GLY A 25 -3.47 -14.80 -9.84
CA GLY A 25 -2.63 -15.95 -10.19
C GLY A 25 -1.49 -15.63 -11.17
N LYS A 26 -1.67 -14.66 -12.09
CA LYS A 26 -0.60 -14.17 -12.96
C LYS A 26 0.52 -13.48 -12.17
N LEU A 27 0.18 -12.66 -11.17
CA LEU A 27 1.14 -12.03 -10.26
C LEU A 27 1.86 -13.06 -9.37
N GLY A 28 1.23 -14.19 -9.09
CA GLY A 28 1.83 -15.28 -8.33
C GLY A 28 3.12 -15.84 -8.97
N LYS A 29 3.30 -15.70 -10.29
CA LYS A 29 4.53 -16.11 -11.00
C LYS A 29 5.77 -15.32 -10.57
N TYR A 30 5.57 -14.15 -9.97
CA TYR A 30 6.66 -13.25 -9.60
C TYR A 30 7.31 -13.60 -8.26
N PHE A 31 6.76 -14.56 -7.53
CA PHE A 31 7.21 -14.91 -6.19
C PHE A 31 7.65 -16.37 -6.12
N SER A 32 8.74 -16.65 -5.41
CA SER A 32 9.27 -18.02 -5.25
C SER A 32 8.52 -18.82 -4.18
N ASP A 33 7.89 -18.13 -3.23
CA ASP A 33 7.26 -18.72 -2.05
C ASP A 33 5.72 -18.68 -2.11
N GLU A 34 5.07 -19.49 -1.26
CA GLU A 34 3.63 -19.44 -1.07
C GLU A 34 3.20 -18.13 -0.38
N ILE A 35 2.80 -17.16 -1.18
CA ILE A 35 2.30 -15.86 -0.71
C ILE A 35 0.78 -15.86 -0.56
N ASN A 36 0.31 -15.09 0.40
CA ASN A 36 -1.11 -14.78 0.61
C ASN A 36 -1.47 -13.40 0.03
N ALA A 37 -2.54 -13.35 -0.76
CA ALA A 37 -3.14 -12.12 -1.25
C ALA A 37 -4.52 -11.92 -0.60
N ASN A 38 -4.66 -10.86 0.18
CA ASN A 38 -5.91 -10.48 0.83
C ASN A 38 -6.64 -9.45 -0.02
N VAL A 39 -7.86 -9.78 -0.45
CA VAL A 39 -8.73 -8.91 -1.24
C VAL A 39 -9.91 -8.51 -0.36
N VAL A 40 -10.09 -7.21 -0.13
CA VAL A 40 -11.22 -6.67 0.62
C VAL A 40 -12.09 -5.84 -0.33
N ILE A 41 -13.36 -6.22 -0.46
CA ILE A 41 -14.34 -5.48 -1.24
C ILE A 41 -15.33 -4.85 -0.27
N SER A 42 -15.53 -3.54 -0.36
CA SER A 42 -16.39 -2.78 0.54
C SER A 42 -17.17 -1.70 -0.21
N LYS A 43 -18.33 -1.29 0.33
CA LYS A 43 -19.05 -0.12 -0.19
C LYS A 43 -18.49 1.15 0.45
N PHE A 44 -18.18 2.16 -0.35
CA PHE A 44 -17.64 3.44 0.09
C PHE A 44 -18.31 4.60 -0.67
N LYS A 45 -19.04 5.46 0.05
CA LYS A 45 -19.70 6.68 -0.50
C LYS A 45 -20.47 6.43 -1.82
N GLY A 46 -21.23 5.32 -1.90
CA GLY A 46 -22.00 4.94 -3.09
C GLY A 46 -21.20 4.21 -4.19
N LYS A 47 -19.87 4.10 -4.06
CA LYS A 47 -18.99 3.34 -4.95
C LYS A 47 -18.54 2.03 -4.30
N THR A 48 -17.99 1.11 -5.09
CA THR A 48 -17.36 -0.10 -4.58
C THR A 48 -15.86 0.12 -4.49
N LYS A 49 -15.32 0.01 -3.28
CA LYS A 49 -13.89 0.09 -3.00
C LYS A 49 -13.30 -1.31 -2.93
N VAL A 50 -12.26 -1.55 -3.71
CA VAL A 50 -11.46 -2.78 -3.68
C VAL A 50 -10.08 -2.45 -3.14
N GLU A 51 -9.62 -3.23 -2.17
CA GLU A 51 -8.28 -3.14 -1.60
C GLU A 51 -7.61 -4.50 -1.69
N ILE A 52 -6.42 -4.56 -2.29
CA ILE A 52 -5.63 -5.79 -2.41
C ILE A 52 -4.31 -5.58 -1.67
N THR A 53 -4.01 -6.49 -0.75
CA THR A 53 -2.76 -6.53 0.02
C THR A 53 -2.06 -7.86 -0.23
N ILE A 54 -0.83 -7.83 -0.73
CA ILE A 54 0.01 -9.00 -0.99
C ILE A 54 1.19 -8.93 -0.01
N ASN A 55 1.28 -9.94 0.85
CA ASN A 55 2.36 -10.03 1.85
C ASN A 55 3.46 -10.96 1.32
N GLY A 56 4.52 -10.40 0.75
CA GLY A 56 5.72 -11.14 0.39
C GLY A 56 6.74 -11.19 1.53
N ASN A 57 7.81 -11.99 1.36
CA ASN A 57 8.88 -12.06 2.35
C ASN A 57 9.52 -10.68 2.57
N ASN A 58 9.25 -10.11 3.75
CA ASN A 58 9.74 -8.80 4.18
C ASN A 58 9.23 -7.58 3.37
N THR A 59 8.23 -7.74 2.49
CA THR A 59 7.69 -6.64 1.68
C THR A 59 6.17 -6.76 1.54
N ILE A 60 5.47 -5.65 1.77
CA ILE A 60 4.02 -5.58 1.62
C ILE A 60 3.69 -4.72 0.41
N PHE A 61 2.98 -5.29 -0.56
CA PHE A 61 2.41 -4.55 -1.69
C PHE A 61 0.94 -4.32 -1.44
N ARG A 62 0.51 -3.06 -1.47
CA ARG A 62 -0.90 -2.69 -1.27
C ARG A 62 -1.32 -1.69 -2.33
N ALA A 63 -2.49 -1.94 -2.90
CA ALA A 63 -3.15 -1.01 -3.80
C ALA A 63 -4.67 -1.01 -3.53
N GLU A 64 -5.25 0.18 -3.69
CA GLU A 64 -6.68 0.41 -3.51
C GLU A 64 -7.22 1.20 -4.71
N ASP A 65 -8.49 0.94 -5.03
CA ASP A 65 -9.25 1.69 -6.01
C ASP A 65 -10.74 1.70 -5.64
N ALA A 66 -11.47 2.72 -6.08
CA ALA A 66 -12.89 2.87 -5.78
C ALA A 66 -13.65 3.35 -7.02
N SER A 67 -14.44 2.46 -7.60
CA SER A 67 -15.21 2.71 -8.82
C SER A 67 -16.63 2.13 -8.72
N GLU A 68 -17.47 2.42 -9.71
CA GLU A 68 -18.81 1.85 -9.84
C GLU A 68 -18.76 0.40 -10.33
N ASN A 69 -17.72 0.03 -11.08
CA ASN A 69 -17.49 -1.29 -11.63
C ASN A 69 -16.31 -2.00 -10.95
N VAL A 70 -16.62 -3.08 -10.23
CA VAL A 70 -15.63 -3.86 -9.49
C VAL A 70 -14.58 -4.49 -10.42
N TYR A 71 -14.97 -4.89 -11.63
CA TYR A 71 -14.05 -5.52 -12.58
C TYR A 71 -12.96 -4.56 -13.06
N GLU A 72 -13.33 -3.32 -13.36
CA GLU A 72 -12.39 -2.25 -13.72
C GLU A 72 -11.44 -1.92 -12.57
N SER A 73 -11.98 -1.84 -11.35
CA SER A 73 -11.18 -1.61 -10.15
C SER A 73 -10.11 -2.68 -9.96
N ILE A 74 -10.45 -3.96 -10.22
CA ILE A 74 -9.50 -5.07 -10.14
C ILE A 74 -8.39 -4.93 -11.19
N ASP A 75 -8.71 -4.57 -12.43
CA ASP A 75 -7.69 -4.37 -13.48
C ASP A 75 -6.70 -3.26 -13.12
N ILE A 76 -7.24 -2.10 -12.73
CA ILE A 76 -6.42 -0.95 -12.32
C ILE A 76 -5.51 -1.31 -11.14
N ILE A 77 -6.02 -2.06 -10.16
CA ILE A 77 -5.25 -2.49 -8.98
C ILE A 77 -4.16 -3.49 -9.39
N VAL A 78 -4.47 -4.45 -10.25
CA VAL A 78 -3.49 -5.45 -10.72
C VAL A 78 -2.34 -4.77 -11.47
N ASP A 79 -2.63 -3.79 -12.33
CA ASP A 79 -1.60 -3.03 -13.04
C ASP A 79 -0.75 -2.19 -12.09
N LYS A 80 -1.38 -1.50 -11.12
CA LYS A 80 -0.66 -0.77 -10.05
C LYS A 80 0.28 -1.70 -9.28
N LEU A 81 -0.17 -2.89 -8.91
CA LEU A 81 0.63 -3.88 -8.19
C LEU A 81 1.78 -4.42 -9.04
N SER A 82 1.53 -4.74 -10.31
CA SER A 82 2.56 -5.20 -11.26
C SER A 82 3.69 -4.17 -11.40
N ASN A 83 3.33 -2.89 -11.56
CA ASN A 83 4.29 -1.79 -11.65
C ASN A 83 5.09 -1.59 -10.34
N GLN A 84 4.46 -1.72 -9.18
CA GLN A 84 5.16 -1.66 -7.89
C GLN A 84 6.19 -2.79 -7.75
N MET A 85 5.84 -4.02 -8.15
CA MET A 85 6.72 -5.18 -8.09
C MET A 85 7.91 -5.02 -9.05
N SER A 86 7.67 -4.56 -10.29
CA SER A 86 8.72 -4.31 -11.27
C SER A 86 9.75 -3.27 -10.77
N LYS A 87 9.27 -2.14 -10.23
CA LYS A 87 10.13 -1.08 -9.65
C LYS A 87 10.92 -1.57 -8.44
N PHE A 88 10.31 -2.40 -7.60
CA PHE A 88 10.99 -2.97 -6.44
C PHE A 88 12.12 -3.94 -6.85
N LYS A 89 11.89 -4.79 -7.87
CA LYS A 89 12.93 -5.65 -8.45
C LYS A 89 14.12 -4.83 -8.96
N GLY A 90 13.88 -3.79 -9.77
CA GLY A 90 14.96 -2.92 -10.28
C GLY A 90 15.82 -2.31 -9.16
N LYS A 91 15.19 -1.96 -8.03
CA LYS A 91 15.90 -1.43 -6.85
C LYS A 91 16.67 -2.51 -6.07
N LEU A 92 16.14 -3.73 -5.95
CA LEU A 92 16.84 -4.85 -5.32
C LEU A 92 18.03 -5.34 -6.16
N GLN A 93 17.84 -5.47 -7.48
CA GLN A 93 18.86 -5.91 -8.44
C GLN A 93 20.06 -4.95 -8.46
N LYS A 94 19.81 -3.63 -8.31
CA LYS A 94 20.86 -2.62 -8.14
C LYS A 94 21.52 -2.63 -6.76
N ARG A 95 20.83 -3.12 -5.72
CA ARG A 95 21.29 -2.97 -4.33
C ARG A 95 22.04 -4.17 -3.77
N HIS A 96 21.73 -5.43 -4.07
CA HIS A 96 22.59 -6.61 -3.76
C HIS A 96 21.96 -7.92 -4.32
N GLN A 97 22.83 -8.84 -4.74
CA GLN A 97 22.55 -10.09 -5.49
C GLN A 97 21.97 -11.25 -4.65
N ASP A 98 21.66 -11.06 -3.36
CA ASP A 98 21.52 -12.18 -2.40
C ASP A 98 20.10 -12.54 -1.95
N ASN A 99 19.05 -11.84 -2.39
CA ASN A 99 17.67 -12.24 -2.04
C ASN A 99 17.12 -13.29 -3.03
N LYS A 100 17.42 -14.56 -2.77
CA LYS A 100 16.93 -15.76 -3.51
C LYS A 100 15.41 -16.01 -3.44
N ALA A 101 14.63 -15.11 -2.85
CA ALA A 101 13.19 -15.32 -2.60
C ALA A 101 12.26 -14.89 -3.76
N LEU A 102 12.79 -14.33 -4.85
CA LEU A 102 11.99 -14.03 -6.05
C LEU A 102 12.58 -14.69 -7.31
N LYS A 103 11.74 -15.36 -8.09
CA LYS A 103 12.09 -15.83 -9.44
C LYS A 103 12.04 -14.63 -10.39
N LEU A 104 13.17 -13.92 -10.46
CA LEU A 104 13.36 -12.74 -11.32
C LEU A 104 13.11 -13.02 -12.81
N GLU A 105 13.10 -14.27 -13.25
CA GLU A 105 13.08 -14.69 -14.67
C GLU A 105 11.72 -14.54 -15.39
N PHE A 106 10.60 -14.34 -14.68
CA PHE A 106 9.26 -14.40 -15.30
C PHE A 106 8.50 -13.07 -15.40
N LEU A 107 9.15 -11.92 -15.10
CA LEU A 107 8.54 -10.58 -15.20
C LEU A 107 8.72 -9.99 -16.60
N PRO A 108 7.69 -9.37 -17.20
CA PRO A 108 7.86 -8.60 -18.43
C PRO A 108 8.89 -7.49 -18.21
N GLU A 109 9.87 -7.40 -19.10
CA GLU A 109 10.79 -6.28 -19.18
C GLU A 109 9.99 -5.04 -19.62
N HIS A 110 9.64 -4.19 -18.67
CA HIS A 110 9.20 -2.85 -19.00
C HIS A 110 10.45 -1.97 -19.15
N GLU A 111 10.80 -1.67 -20.40
CA GLU A 111 11.72 -0.59 -20.75
C GLU A 111 11.04 0.75 -20.44
N ASP A 112 11.04 1.15 -19.17
CA ASP A 112 10.68 2.51 -18.79
C ASP A 112 11.88 3.43 -19.12
N GLU A 113 11.90 3.98 -20.34
CA GLU A 113 12.81 5.05 -20.82
C GLU A 113 12.65 6.39 -20.08
N ASN A 114 11.77 6.49 -19.09
CA ASN A 114 11.68 7.69 -18.27
C ASN A 114 12.69 7.63 -17.14
N SER A 115 13.73 8.47 -17.28
CA SER A 115 14.71 8.84 -16.25
C SER A 115 14.13 8.69 -14.85
N SER A 116 14.51 7.60 -14.21
CA SER A 116 14.18 7.33 -12.82
C SER A 116 14.90 8.36 -11.96
N GLU A 117 14.29 9.51 -11.70
CA GLU A 117 14.64 10.31 -10.53
C GLU A 117 14.32 9.43 -9.32
N GLU A 118 15.31 8.62 -8.92
CA GLU A 118 15.21 7.83 -7.71
C GLU A 118 14.91 8.81 -6.57
N PRO A 119 13.88 8.55 -5.75
CA PRO A 119 13.50 9.47 -4.68
C PRO A 119 14.66 9.61 -3.71
N ASN A 120 15.38 10.73 -3.83
CA ASN A 120 16.53 11.04 -3.01
C ASN A 120 16.09 11.80 -1.76
N ILE A 121 16.68 11.47 -0.61
CA ILE A 121 16.45 12.25 0.61
C ILE A 121 17.14 13.60 0.44
N VAL A 122 16.37 14.62 0.08
CA VAL A 122 16.89 15.98 -0.15
C VAL A 122 17.16 16.75 1.14
N ARG A 123 16.52 16.36 2.25
CA ARG A 123 16.61 17.11 3.51
C ARG A 123 16.37 16.21 4.73
N ARG A 124 17.13 16.46 5.80
CA ARG A 124 16.90 15.89 7.14
C ARG A 124 16.59 17.03 8.09
N LYS A 125 15.52 16.92 8.87
CA LYS A 125 15.15 17.89 9.91
C LYS A 125 14.99 17.14 11.23
N LYS A 126 15.64 17.65 12.27
CA LYS A 126 15.48 17.17 13.65
C LYS A 126 14.60 18.17 14.39
N PHE A 127 13.70 17.65 15.21
CA PHE A 127 12.76 18.43 15.99
C PHE A 127 12.70 17.87 17.40
N HIS A 128 12.36 18.72 18.36
CA HIS A 128 11.99 18.28 19.70
C HIS A 128 10.51 17.92 19.69
N LEU A 129 10.17 16.75 20.22
CA LEU A 129 8.79 16.33 20.40
C LEU A 129 8.30 16.92 21.71
N ASN A 130 7.34 17.83 21.64
CA ASN A 130 6.63 18.32 22.80
C ASN A 130 5.37 17.48 22.99
N PRO A 131 5.06 17.04 24.23
CA PRO A 131 3.79 16.37 24.50
C PRO A 131 2.61 17.27 24.12
N MET A 132 1.69 16.75 23.32
CA MET A 132 0.46 17.43 22.88
C MET A 132 -0.65 16.42 22.64
N ASN A 133 -1.89 16.89 22.55
CA ASN A 133 -3.03 16.06 22.21
C ASN A 133 -3.21 15.92 20.68
N GLU A 134 -4.12 15.03 20.26
CA GLU A 134 -4.40 14.78 18.85
C GLU A 134 -4.87 16.03 18.10
N ASP A 135 -5.75 16.84 18.74
CA ASP A 135 -6.31 18.05 18.15
C ASP A 135 -5.25 19.13 17.91
N GLU A 136 -4.32 19.33 18.85
CA GLU A 136 -3.18 20.24 18.70
C GLU A 136 -2.25 19.74 17.60
N ALA A 137 -2.00 18.44 17.51
CA ALA A 137 -1.20 17.85 16.45
C ALA A 137 -1.83 18.09 15.06
N ILE A 138 -3.15 17.96 14.94
CA ILE A 138 -3.90 18.27 13.70
C ILE A 138 -3.76 19.75 13.36
N LEU A 139 -3.94 20.65 14.33
CA LEU A 139 -3.83 22.10 14.10
C LEU A 139 -2.42 22.49 13.62
N GLN A 140 -1.37 21.94 14.25
CA GLN A 140 0.02 22.16 13.83
C GLN A 140 0.30 21.61 12.44
N MET A 141 -0.23 20.43 12.11
CA MET A 141 -0.12 19.85 10.77
C MET A 141 -0.73 20.77 9.71
N GLU A 142 -1.93 21.31 9.96
CA GLU A 142 -2.62 22.23 9.05
C GLU A 142 -1.88 23.55 8.88
N MET A 143 -1.37 24.13 9.98
CA MET A 143 -0.59 25.38 9.93
C MET A 143 0.70 25.23 9.12
N LEU A 144 1.35 24.06 9.19
CA LEU A 144 2.53 23.74 8.40
C LEU A 144 2.21 23.30 6.97
N GLN A 145 0.92 23.12 6.64
CA GLN A 145 0.44 22.59 5.37
C GLN A 145 1.11 21.24 5.01
N HIS A 146 1.33 20.40 6.02
CA HIS A 146 1.90 19.07 5.84
C HIS A 146 0.79 18.02 5.73
N THR A 147 1.08 16.91 5.06
CA THR A 147 0.15 15.77 4.95
C THR A 147 0.26 14.81 6.12
N PHE A 148 1.31 14.95 6.95
CA PHE A 148 1.53 14.21 8.17
C PHE A 148 2.26 15.06 9.21
N PHE A 149 2.12 14.72 10.49
CA PHE A 149 2.80 15.37 11.60
C PHE A 149 3.13 14.36 12.69
N VAL A 150 4.36 14.41 13.19
CA VAL A 150 4.86 13.51 14.24
C VAL A 150 4.79 14.27 15.57
N TYR A 151 4.15 13.68 16.57
CA TYR A 151 3.98 14.28 17.90
C TYR A 151 4.23 13.24 18.99
N MET A 152 4.43 13.71 20.22
CA MET A 152 4.39 12.87 21.40
C MET A 152 3.03 13.03 22.05
N ASP A 153 2.34 11.93 22.26
CA ASP A 153 1.04 11.91 22.90
C ASP A 153 1.20 12.21 24.41
N MET A 154 0.40 13.13 24.93
CA MET A 154 0.45 13.53 26.34
C MET A 154 -0.02 12.44 27.30
N ASP A 155 -0.96 11.58 26.87
CA ASP A 155 -1.55 10.56 27.73
C ASP A 155 -0.71 9.27 27.76
N THR A 156 -0.15 8.89 26.61
CA THR A 156 0.60 7.64 26.47
C THR A 156 2.12 7.83 26.48
N GLU A 157 2.62 9.07 26.37
CA GLU A 157 4.03 9.41 26.21
C GLU A 157 4.72 8.70 25.02
N THR A 158 3.93 8.21 24.07
CA THR A 158 4.39 7.51 22.87
C THR A 158 4.49 8.46 21.68
N VAL A 159 5.32 8.11 20.70
CA VAL A 159 5.49 8.93 19.48
C VAL A 159 4.46 8.52 18.45
N ASN A 160 3.49 9.38 18.19
CA ASN A 160 2.39 9.10 17.27
C ASN A 160 2.49 9.98 16.02
N VAL A 161 1.83 9.57 14.95
CA VAL A 161 1.81 10.31 13.69
C VAL A 161 0.37 10.53 13.24
N VAL A 162 -0.06 11.79 13.17
CA VAL A 162 -1.30 12.15 12.51
C VAL A 162 -1.06 12.38 11.03
N TYR A 163 -1.98 11.96 10.17
CA TYR A 163 -1.88 12.15 8.71
C TYR A 163 -3.24 12.40 8.08
N LYS A 164 -3.23 13.11 6.95
CA LYS A 164 -4.41 13.42 6.16
C LYS A 164 -4.73 12.27 5.20
N ARG A 165 -5.93 11.72 5.29
CA ARG A 165 -6.44 10.67 4.41
C ARG A 165 -6.98 11.27 3.11
N LYS A 166 -7.11 10.45 2.06
CA LYS A 166 -7.63 10.85 0.74
C LYS A 166 -9.08 11.34 0.77
N ASP A 167 -9.85 10.98 1.78
CA ASP A 167 -11.24 11.38 1.98
C ASP A 167 -11.39 12.68 2.80
N ASN A 168 -10.30 13.43 2.98
CA ASN A 168 -10.19 14.65 3.80
C ASN A 168 -10.42 14.43 5.31
N ASN A 169 -10.45 13.19 5.77
CA ASN A 169 -10.45 12.86 7.19
C ASN A 169 -9.02 12.70 7.72
N TYR A 170 -8.87 12.65 9.04
CA TYR A 170 -7.59 12.40 9.72
C TYR A 170 -7.45 10.93 10.11
N GLY A 171 -6.21 10.44 10.12
CA GLY A 171 -5.85 9.15 10.69
C GLY A 171 -4.67 9.31 11.64
N VAL A 172 -4.63 8.51 12.68
CA VAL A 172 -3.53 8.46 13.65
C VAL A 172 -2.83 7.11 13.51
N LEU A 173 -1.49 7.13 13.52
CA LEU A 173 -0.65 5.96 13.66
C LEU A 173 -0.05 6.00 15.06
N GLU A 174 -0.54 5.12 15.92
CA GLU A 174 0.02 4.91 17.25
C GLU A 174 1.24 4.00 17.16
N THR A 175 2.29 4.30 17.95
CA THR A 175 3.44 3.41 18.09
C THR A 175 3.42 2.71 19.43
N SER A 176 3.66 1.40 19.41
CA SER A 176 3.87 0.57 20.59
C SER A 176 5.27 -0.05 20.52
N TYR A 177 6.02 -0.01 21.61
CA TYR A 177 7.36 -0.58 21.73
C TYR A 177 7.34 -1.96 22.39
#